data_AF-A0A1H3GDQ9-F1
#
_entry.id   AF-A0A1H3GDQ9-F1
#
_cell.length_a   1.000
_cell.length_b   1.000
_cell.length_c   1.000
_cell.angle_alpha   90.00
_cell.angle_beta   90.00
_cell.angle_gamma   90.00
#
_symmetry.space_group_name_H-M   'P 1'
#
loop_
_entity.id
_entity.type
_entity.pdbx_description
1 polymer ?
#
loop_
_entity_poly.entity_id
_entity_poly.type
_entity_poly.pdbx_seq_one_letter_code
_entity_poly.pdbx_strand_id
1 'polypeptide(L)'
;MPSFTSVVGAATAAFSAALVVVPGVLTVPIGLPDTASTRALLRALGARDAVIGLAMVAVPAGRLRDLAAAARVLSDCADAAVLPAAVPDRGRAALLRASAAGWGALALAAAVLDRRAGR
;
A
#
# COMPACT_ATOMS: atom_id res chain seq x y z
N MET A 1 11.26 9.00 -19.01
CA MET A 1 11.38 8.78 -17.55
C MET A 1 10.15 8.01 -17.10
N PRO A 2 10.26 7.05 -16.17
CA PRO A 2 9.09 6.37 -15.62
C PRO A 2 8.15 7.39 -14.98
N SER A 3 6.85 7.19 -15.11
CA SER A 3 5.85 8.05 -14.48
C SER A 3 5.95 7.94 -12.94
N PHE A 4 5.56 8.97 -12.21
CA PHE A 4 5.53 8.90 -10.75
C PHE A 4 4.64 7.76 -10.26
N THR A 5 3.48 7.54 -10.91
CA THR A 5 2.58 6.42 -10.62
C THR A 5 3.28 5.07 -10.79
N SER A 6 4.06 4.88 -11.85
CA SER A 6 4.80 3.63 -12.04
C SER A 6 5.91 3.45 -10.99
N VAL A 7 6.59 4.53 -10.58
CA VAL A 7 7.60 4.45 -9.49
C VAL A 7 6.95 4.06 -8.17
N VAL A 8 5.85 4.70 -7.79
CA VAL A 8 5.10 4.35 -6.56
C VAL A 8 4.50 2.95 -6.66
N GLY A 9 4.05 2.55 -7.85
CA GLY A 9 3.57 1.20 -8.13
C GLY A 9 4.64 0.13 -7.91
N ALA A 10 5.87 0.37 -8.41
CA ALA A 10 7.00 -0.52 -8.20
C ALA A 10 7.39 -0.61 -6.72
N ALA A 11 7.45 0.53 -6.02
CA ALA A 11 7.73 0.56 -4.58
C ALA A 11 6.67 -0.20 -3.77
N THR A 12 5.39 -0.01 -4.11
CA THR A 12 4.28 -0.77 -3.52
C THR A 12 4.48 -2.26 -3.77
N ALA A 13 4.66 -2.67 -5.03
CA ALA A 13 4.79 -4.08 -5.38
C ALA A 13 5.95 -4.76 -4.67
N ALA A 14 7.11 -4.09 -4.57
CA ALA A 14 8.27 -4.60 -3.86
C ALA A 14 8.02 -4.75 -2.36
N PHE A 15 7.48 -3.72 -1.69
CA PHE A 15 7.18 -3.78 -0.27
C PHE A 15 6.10 -4.83 0.05
N SER A 16 5.06 -4.91 -0.76
CA SER A 16 3.96 -5.84 -0.59
C SER A 16 4.38 -7.29 -0.86
N ALA A 17 5.28 -7.54 -1.82
CA ALA A 17 5.92 -8.85 -2.00
C ALA A 17 6.75 -9.24 -0.78
N ALA A 18 7.48 -8.30 -0.17
CA ALA A 18 8.20 -8.56 1.08
C ALA A 18 7.23 -8.91 2.21
N LEU A 19 6.07 -8.27 2.30
CA LEU A 19 5.02 -8.60 3.28
C LEU A 19 4.45 -10.01 3.09
N VAL A 20 4.33 -10.49 1.84
CA VAL A 20 3.87 -11.85 1.53
C VAL A 20 4.88 -12.90 2.02
N VAL A 21 6.17 -12.68 1.73
CA VAL A 21 7.23 -13.63 2.08
C VAL A 21 7.56 -13.56 3.57
N VAL A 22 7.72 -12.35 4.10
CA VAL A 22 8.16 -12.05 5.47
C VAL A 22 7.19 -11.08 6.16
N PRO A 23 6.05 -11.57 6.68
CA PRO A 23 5.09 -10.72 7.41
C PRO A 23 5.70 -9.95 8.60
N GLY A 24 6.80 -10.49 9.15
CA GLY A 24 7.61 -9.88 10.21
C GLY A 24 8.04 -8.43 9.94
N VAL A 25 8.22 -8.06 8.66
CA VAL A 25 8.58 -6.69 8.25
C VAL A 25 7.59 -5.67 8.76
N LEU A 26 6.31 -6.04 8.89
CA LEU A 26 5.28 -5.16 9.42
C LEU A 26 4.90 -5.50 10.87
N THR A 27 4.78 -6.79 11.24
CA THR A 27 4.33 -7.16 12.60
C THR A 27 5.31 -6.73 13.69
N VAL A 28 6.62 -6.79 13.43
CA VAL A 28 7.64 -6.46 14.44
C VAL A 28 7.64 -4.95 14.80
N PRO A 29 7.69 -4.00 13.83
CA PRO A 29 7.65 -2.57 14.15
C PRO A 29 6.39 -2.13 14.90
N ILE A 30 5.23 -2.69 14.54
CA ILE A 30 3.94 -2.30 15.13
C ILE A 30 3.51 -3.19 16.29
N GLY A 31 4.32 -4.18 16.68
CA GLY A 31 4.05 -5.07 17.80
C GLY A 31 2.80 -5.94 17.65
N LEU A 32 2.42 -6.28 16.42
CA LEU A 32 1.27 -7.14 16.14
C LEU A 32 1.64 -8.60 16.48
N PRO A 33 0.80 -9.35 17.21
CA PRO A 33 1.09 -10.75 17.52
C PRO A 33 1.30 -11.59 16.26
N ASP A 34 2.41 -12.34 16.21
CA ASP A 34 2.73 -13.24 15.10
C ASP A 34 1.94 -14.56 15.18
N THR A 35 0.66 -14.46 14.86
CA THR A 35 -0.27 -15.61 14.80
C THR A 35 -0.46 -16.08 13.35
N ALA A 36 -0.98 -17.30 13.17
CA ALA A 36 -1.33 -17.80 11.84
C ALA A 36 -2.34 -16.87 11.14
N SER A 37 -3.33 -16.34 11.87
CA SER A 37 -4.33 -15.40 11.35
C SER A 37 -3.71 -14.06 10.95
N THR A 38 -2.80 -13.51 11.77
CA THR A 38 -2.07 -12.27 11.42
C THR A 38 -1.25 -12.48 10.15
N ARG A 39 -0.50 -13.58 10.05
CA ARG A 39 0.28 -13.89 8.85
C ARG A 39 -0.58 -14.07 7.61
N ALA A 40 -1.72 -14.75 7.73
CA ALA A 40 -2.65 -14.93 6.62
C ALA A 40 -3.23 -13.59 6.13
N LEU A 41 -3.66 -12.72 7.06
CA LEU A 41 -4.15 -11.39 6.75
C LEU A 41 -3.08 -10.56 6.02
N LEU A 42 -1.87 -10.49 6.55
CA LEU A 42 -0.79 -9.71 5.95
C LEU A 42 -0.36 -10.24 4.59
N ARG A 43 -0.37 -11.55 4.38
CA ARG A 43 -0.14 -12.14 3.05
C ARG A 43 -1.23 -11.79 2.06
N ALA A 44 -2.50 -11.80 2.50
CA ALA A 44 -3.61 -11.41 1.63
C ALA A 44 -3.53 -9.93 1.24
N LEU A 45 -3.25 -9.04 2.20
CA LEU A 45 -3.04 -7.60 1.94
C LEU A 45 -1.83 -7.37 1.03
N GLY A 46 -0.70 -8.05 1.31
CA GLY A 46 0.49 -7.99 0.48
C GLY A 46 0.25 -8.48 -0.94
N ALA A 47 -0.49 -9.57 -1.14
CA ALA A 47 -0.83 -10.06 -2.48
C ALA A 47 -1.73 -9.07 -3.23
N ARG A 48 -2.76 -8.51 -2.57
CA ARG A 48 -3.63 -7.46 -3.12
C ARG A 48 -2.81 -6.27 -3.61
N ASP A 49 -1.97 -5.73 -2.73
CA ASP A 49 -1.22 -4.51 -3.02
C ASP A 49 -0.10 -4.75 -4.04
N ALA A 50 0.48 -5.95 -4.07
CA ALA A 50 1.44 -6.33 -5.10
C ALA A 50 0.79 -6.33 -6.49
N VAL A 51 -0.41 -6.90 -6.64
CA VAL A 51 -1.15 -6.90 -7.90
C VAL A 51 -1.52 -5.47 -8.32
N ILE A 52 -2.02 -4.65 -7.39
CA ILE A 52 -2.36 -3.24 -7.68
C ILE A 52 -1.11 -2.46 -8.09
N GLY A 53 0.01 -2.62 -7.37
CA GLY A 53 1.28 -1.97 -7.69
C GLY A 53 1.83 -2.38 -9.05
N LEU A 54 1.76 -3.67 -9.40
CA LEU A 54 2.13 -4.16 -10.73
C LEU A 54 1.22 -3.58 -11.82
N ALA A 55 -0.09 -3.43 -11.58
CA ALA A 55 -0.99 -2.76 -12.51
C ALA A 55 -0.61 -1.28 -12.72
N MET A 56 -0.23 -0.56 -11.66
CA MET A 56 0.26 0.83 -11.77
C MET A 56 1.56 0.95 -12.60
N VAL A 57 2.37 -0.12 -12.66
CA VAL A 57 3.59 -0.20 -13.48
C VAL A 57 3.27 -0.56 -14.93
N ALA A 58 2.49 -1.62 -15.14
CA ALA A 58 2.32 -2.24 -16.45
C ALA A 58 1.29 -1.55 -17.34
N VAL A 59 0.28 -0.90 -16.74
CA VAL A 59 -0.81 -0.29 -17.50
C VAL A 59 -0.36 1.06 -18.09
N PRO A 60 -0.58 1.30 -19.40
CA PRO A 60 -0.30 2.59 -20.01
C PRO A 60 -1.08 3.76 -19.37
N ALA A 61 -0.64 4.97 -19.66
CA ALA A 61 -1.33 6.18 -19.24
C ALA A 61 -2.80 6.20 -19.65
N GLY A 62 -3.67 6.56 -18.71
CA GLY A 62 -5.11 6.68 -18.95
C GLY A 62 -5.96 6.07 -17.84
N ARG A 63 -7.24 5.84 -18.16
CA ARG A 63 -8.28 5.47 -17.18
C ARG A 63 -7.97 4.22 -16.38
N LEU A 64 -7.34 3.21 -16.98
CA LEU A 64 -7.04 1.96 -16.28
C LEU A 64 -5.92 2.14 -15.24
N ARG A 65 -4.89 2.94 -15.55
CA ARG A 65 -3.82 3.25 -14.58
C ARG A 65 -4.34 4.17 -13.47
N ASP A 66 -5.22 5.11 -13.80
CA ASP A 66 -5.93 5.93 -12.82
C ASP A 66 -6.78 5.07 -11.87
N LEU A 67 -7.47 4.06 -12.39
CA LEU A 67 -8.25 3.14 -11.58
C LEU A 67 -7.35 2.31 -10.64
N ALA A 68 -6.21 1.83 -11.14
CA ALA A 68 -5.24 1.12 -10.31
C ALA A 68 -4.71 2.02 -9.17
N ALA A 69 -4.35 3.27 -9.48
CA ALA A 69 -3.92 4.23 -8.47
C ALA A 69 -5.05 4.56 -7.47
N ALA A 70 -6.29 4.73 -7.94
CA ALA A 70 -7.44 4.95 -7.06
C ALA A 70 -7.70 3.75 -6.13
N ALA A 71 -7.61 2.51 -6.65
CA ALA A 71 -7.72 1.30 -5.85
C ALA A 71 -6.64 1.24 -4.77
N ARG A 72 -5.40 1.65 -5.10
CA ARG A 72 -4.31 1.75 -4.12
C ARG A 72 -4.64 2.74 -3.01
N VAL A 73 -5.04 3.96 -3.37
CA VAL A 73 -5.39 5.03 -2.41
C VAL A 73 -6.54 4.59 -1.50
N LEU A 74 -7.60 4.00 -2.06
CA LEU A 74 -8.74 3.54 -1.28
C LEU A 74 -8.37 2.39 -0.34
N SER A 75 -7.48 1.49 -0.78
CA SER A 75 -6.96 0.41 0.07
C SER A 75 -6.17 0.97 1.25
N ASP A 76 -5.29 1.95 1.02
CA ASP A 76 -4.54 2.63 2.09
C ASP A 76 -5.46 3.37 3.07
N CYS A 77 -6.50 4.03 2.56
CA CYS A 77 -7.49 4.69 3.41
C CYS A 77 -8.24 3.68 4.28
N ALA A 78 -8.65 2.54 3.71
CA ALA A 78 -9.31 1.47 4.46
C ALA A 78 -8.37 0.89 5.52
N ASP A 79 -7.11 0.63 5.17
CA ASP A 79 -6.12 0.09 6.09
C ASP A 79 -5.84 1.06 7.24
N ALA A 80 -5.71 2.36 6.96
CA ALA A 80 -5.53 3.42 7.96
C ALA A 80 -6.76 3.58 8.89
N ALA A 81 -7.96 3.31 8.38
CA ALA A 81 -9.20 3.42 9.16
C ALA A 81 -9.44 2.18 10.04
N VAL A 82 -9.12 0.99 9.53
CA VAL A 82 -9.53 -0.29 10.15
C VAL A 82 -8.40 -0.92 10.96
N LEU A 83 -7.20 -1.06 10.40
CA LEU A 83 -6.14 -1.88 11.00
C LEU A 83 -5.58 -1.36 12.33
N PRO A 84 -5.49 -0.03 12.59
CA PRO A 84 -5.04 0.47 13.89
C PRO A 84 -5.87 -0.03 15.08
N ALA A 85 -7.15 -0.38 14.87
CA ALA A 85 -8.00 -0.92 15.93
C ALA A 85 -7.55 -2.31 16.44
N ALA A 86 -6.76 -3.04 15.64
CA ALA A 86 -6.22 -4.34 16.01
C ALA A 86 -4.86 -4.25 16.74
N VAL A 87 -4.31 -3.05 16.93
CA VAL A 87 -3.00 -2.84 17.56
C VAL A 87 -3.20 -2.41 19.02
N PRO A 88 -2.74 -3.20 20.02
CA PRO A 88 -2.97 -2.90 21.43
C PRO A 88 -2.30 -1.60 21.91
N ASP A 89 -1.09 -1.33 21.41
CA ASP A 89 -0.33 -0.14 21.78
C ASP A 89 -0.76 1.07 20.94
N ARG A 90 -1.15 2.16 21.61
CA ARG A 90 -1.68 3.36 20.94
C ARG A 90 -0.64 4.07 20.08
N GLY A 91 0.62 4.07 20.48
CA GLY A 91 1.71 4.68 19.71
C GLY A 91 1.95 3.94 18.39
N ARG A 92 2.02 2.61 18.46
CA ARG A 92 2.15 1.72 17.30
C ARG A 92 0.90 1.73 16.42
N ALA A 93 -0.30 1.85 17.00
CA ALA A 93 -1.54 2.03 16.25
C ALA A 93 -1.52 3.35 15.44
N ALA A 94 -1.06 4.44 16.06
CA ALA A 94 -0.89 5.73 15.38
C ALA A 94 0.17 5.66 14.27
N LEU A 95 1.29 4.96 14.51
CA LEU A 95 2.31 4.72 13.50
C LEU A 95 1.77 3.93 12.31
N LEU A 96 1.01 2.86 12.54
CA LEU A 96 0.37 2.08 11.48
C LEU A 96 -0.59 2.94 10.66
N ARG A 97 -1.44 3.72 11.33
CA ARG A 97 -2.36 4.68 10.69
C ARG A 97 -1.61 5.66 9.81
N ALA A 98 -0.57 6.29 10.35
CA ALA A 98 0.22 7.29 9.64
C ALA A 98 0.96 6.68 8.45
N SER A 99 1.50 5.46 8.60
CA SER A 99 2.16 4.74 7.52
C SER A 99 1.20 4.44 6.37
N ALA A 100 0.03 3.85 6.65
CA ALA A 100 -0.98 3.56 5.64
C ALA A 100 -1.47 4.84 4.95
N ALA A 101 -1.81 5.89 5.72
CA ALA A 101 -2.20 7.19 5.17
C ALA A 101 -1.09 7.83 4.32
N GLY A 102 0.17 7.66 4.70
CA GLY A 102 1.34 8.14 3.96
C GLY A 102 1.48 7.47 2.59
N TRP A 103 1.32 6.15 2.52
CA TRP A 103 1.28 5.43 1.24
C TRP A 103 0.13 5.90 0.34
N GLY A 104 -1.06 6.08 0.92
CA GLY A 104 -2.23 6.55 0.17
C GLY A 104 -2.04 7.96 -0.37
N ALA A 105 -1.51 8.87 0.45
CA ALA A 105 -1.17 10.22 0.03
C ALA A 105 -0.11 10.24 -1.08
N LEU A 106 0.92 9.39 -0.98
CA LEU A 106 1.97 9.26 -1.98
C LEU A 106 1.41 8.75 -3.32
N ALA A 107 0.57 7.72 -3.30
CA ALA A 107 -0.09 7.19 -4.49
C ALA A 107 -1.00 8.23 -5.16
N LEU A 108 -1.78 8.96 -4.36
CA LEU A 108 -2.65 10.04 -4.84
C LEU A 108 -1.82 11.17 -5.48
N ALA A 109 -0.77 11.64 -4.79
CA ALA A 109 0.10 12.70 -5.28
C ALA A 109 0.76 12.30 -6.61
N ALA A 110 1.27 11.07 -6.71
CA ALA A 110 1.85 10.55 -7.94
C ALA A 110 0.86 10.58 -9.11
N ALA A 111 -0.37 10.08 -8.90
CA ALA A 111 -1.42 10.08 -9.92
C ALA A 111 -1.83 11.50 -10.35
N VAL A 112 -1.99 12.42 -9.39
CA VAL A 112 -2.33 13.82 -9.67
C VAL A 112 -1.21 14.51 -10.45
N LEU A 113 0.05 14.29 -10.09
CA LEU A 113 1.20 14.89 -10.76
C LEU A 113 1.37 14.36 -12.18
N ASP A 114 1.19 13.06 -12.41
CA ASP A 114 1.26 12.50 -13.76
C ASP A 114 0.11 12.99 -14.64
N ARG A 115 -1.13 13.03 -14.13
CA ARG A 115 -2.26 13.64 -14.87
C ARG A 115 -1.99 15.09 -15.26
N ARG A 116 -1.45 15.90 -14.34
CA ARG A 116 -1.12 17.32 -14.61
C ARG A 116 -0.02 17.45 -15.67
N ALA A 117 0.88 16.47 -15.75
CA ALA A 117 1.94 16.43 -16.75
C ALA A 117 1.52 15.77 -18.07
N GLY A 118 0.25 15.35 -18.22
CA GLY A 118 -0.22 14.62 -19.40
C GLY A 118 0.46 13.26 -19.58
N ARG A 119 0.92 12.65 -18.48
CA ARG A 119 1.69 11.41 -18.46
C ARG A 119 0.90 10.20 -18.04
#